data_AF-A0A336MEN6-F1
#
_entry.id   AF-A0A336MEN6-F1
#
_cell.length_a   1.000
_cell.length_b   1.000
_cell.length_c   1.000
_cell.angle_alpha   90.00
_cell.angle_beta   90.00
_cell.angle_gamma   90.00
#
_symmetry.space_group_name_H-M   'P 1'
#
loop_
_entity.id
_entity.type
_entity.pdbx_description
1 polymer ?
#
loop_
_entity_poly.entity_id
_entity_poly.type
_entity_poly.pdbx_seq_one_letter_code
_entity_poly.pdbx_strand_id
1 'polypeptide(L)'
;MKLIFLTLAVFALVYVYATPLEKPEVKACMKKCPSDYKPICAKEASAKQPTTFGNQCVLDNYKCESGKTLEIVNAKDECGGNAPVRL
;
A
#
# COMPACT_ATOMS: atom_id res chain seq x y z
N MET A 1 -39.50 29.18 6.17
CA MET A 1 -38.85 27.90 6.53
C MET A 1 -38.36 27.10 5.32
N LYS A 2 -39.16 26.82 4.29
CA LYS A 2 -38.74 26.05 3.08
C LYS A 2 -37.52 26.62 2.30
N LEU A 3 -37.40 27.94 2.15
CA LEU A 3 -36.22 28.58 1.52
C LEU A 3 -34.92 28.43 2.34
N ILE A 4 -35.02 28.35 3.67
CA ILE A 4 -33.86 28.15 4.55
C ILE A 4 -33.34 26.72 4.38
N PHE A 5 -34.23 25.73 4.24
CA PHE A 5 -33.83 24.35 3.98
C PHE A 5 -33.15 24.18 2.60
N LEU A 6 -33.65 24.86 1.57
CA LEU A 6 -33.06 24.80 0.23
C LEU A 6 -31.67 25.43 0.17
N THR A 7 -31.47 26.57 0.84
CA THR A 7 -30.16 27.25 0.88
C THR A 7 -29.12 26.43 1.64
N LEU A 8 -29.48 25.83 2.78
CA LEU A 8 -28.59 24.93 3.53
C LEU A 8 -28.21 23.68 2.73
N ALA A 9 -29.16 23.09 2.00
CA ALA A 9 -28.89 21.93 1.15
C ALA A 9 -27.91 22.24 0.02
N VAL A 10 -28.07 23.39 -0.65
CA VAL A 10 -27.15 23.84 -1.72
C VAL A 10 -25.75 24.09 -1.15
N PHE A 11 -25.64 24.72 0.02
CA PHE A 11 -24.35 24.98 0.66
C PHE A 11 -23.63 23.67 1.03
N ALA A 12 -24.35 22.69 1.59
CA ALA A 12 -23.79 21.38 1.92
C ALA A 12 -23.27 20.65 0.67
N LEU A 13 -24.03 20.69 -0.42
CA LEU A 13 -23.61 20.09 -1.69
C LEU A 13 -22.32 20.75 -2.22
N VAL A 14 -22.28 22.09 -2.26
CA VAL A 14 -21.06 22.83 -2.65
C VAL A 14 -19.85 22.46 -1.79
N TYR A 15 -20.01 22.31 -0.48
CA TYR A 15 -18.92 21.88 0.41
C TYR A 15 -18.44 20.46 0.10
N VAL A 16 -19.34 19.51 -0.18
CA VAL A 16 -18.97 18.13 -0.54
C VAL A 16 -18.18 18.10 -1.85
N TYR A 17 -18.54 18.93 -2.83
CA TYR A 17 -17.81 18.99 -4.10
C TYR A 17 -16.50 19.77 -4.02
N ALA A 18 -16.35 20.64 -3.01
CA ALA A 18 -15.18 21.49 -2.85
C ALA A 18 -14.07 20.87 -1.99
N THR A 19 -14.26 19.68 -1.39
CA THR A 19 -13.17 19.02 -0.68
C THR A 19 -12.11 18.51 -1.66
N PRO A 20 -10.83 18.87 -1.49
CA PRO A 20 -9.76 18.27 -2.27
C PRO A 20 -9.64 16.80 -1.91
N LEU A 21 -9.65 15.92 -2.92
CA LEU A 21 -9.29 14.51 -2.78
C LEU A 21 -7.89 14.45 -2.16
N GLU A 22 -7.78 13.87 -0.97
CA GLU A 22 -6.50 13.64 -0.30
C GLU A 22 -5.59 12.92 -1.30
N LYS A 23 -4.55 13.62 -1.79
CA LYS A 23 -3.50 12.98 -2.57
C LYS A 23 -2.98 11.85 -1.71
N PRO A 24 -2.89 10.60 -2.22
CA PRO A 24 -2.27 9.53 -1.45
C PRO A 24 -0.86 10.00 -1.09
N GLU A 25 -0.66 10.31 0.19
CA GLU A 25 0.66 10.67 0.68
C GLU A 25 1.57 9.50 0.39
N VAL A 26 2.56 9.71 -0.47
CA VAL A 26 3.68 8.78 -0.59
C VAL A 26 4.26 8.70 0.81
N LYS A 27 4.05 7.58 1.49
CA LYS A 27 4.58 7.40 2.84
C LYS A 27 6.06 7.74 2.81
N ALA A 28 6.50 8.61 3.71
CA ALA A 28 7.84 9.18 3.71
C ALA A 28 8.97 8.13 3.75
N CYS A 29 8.67 6.87 4.07
CA CYS A 29 9.61 5.76 4.09
C CYS A 29 9.76 5.00 2.75
N MET A 30 8.96 5.30 1.73
CA MET A 30 9.07 4.67 0.41
C MET A 30 10.28 5.24 -0.34
N LYS A 31 11.14 4.36 -0.86
CA LYS A 31 12.35 4.73 -1.62
C LYS A 31 12.34 4.11 -3.01
N LYS A 32 13.05 4.73 -3.97
CA LYS A 32 13.25 4.13 -5.30
C LYS A 32 14.15 2.90 -5.18
N CYS A 33 13.69 1.77 -5.71
CA CYS A 33 14.46 0.53 -5.67
C CYS A 33 15.31 0.32 -6.93
N PRO A 34 16.50 -0.29 -6.78
CA PRO A 34 17.26 -0.80 -7.90
C PRO A 34 16.51 -1.94 -8.60
N SER A 35 16.88 -2.21 -9.85
CA SER A 35 16.29 -3.27 -10.67
C SER A 35 17.02 -4.61 -10.56
N ASP A 36 17.95 -4.77 -9.61
CA ASP A 36 18.62 -6.04 -9.38
C ASP A 36 17.66 -7.04 -8.75
N TYR A 37 17.56 -8.21 -9.38
CA TYR A 37 16.70 -9.29 -8.92
C TYR A 37 17.47 -10.18 -7.94
N LYS A 38 17.16 -10.03 -6.66
CA LYS A 38 17.68 -10.80 -5.53
C LYS A 38 16.50 -11.22 -4.67
N PRO A 39 15.75 -12.25 -5.10
CA PRO A 39 14.44 -12.53 -4.53
C PRO A 39 14.50 -12.92 -3.06
N ILE A 40 13.50 -12.49 -2.32
CA ILE A 40 13.29 -12.79 -0.91
C ILE A 40 11.86 -13.27 -0.73
N CYS A 41 11.69 -14.49 -0.22
CA CYS A 41 10.40 -15.00 0.17
C CYS A 41 10.06 -14.57 1.59
N ALA A 42 8.98 -13.82 1.76
CA ALA A 42 8.51 -13.41 3.07
C ALA A 42 6.99 -13.55 3.21
N LYS A 43 6.53 -13.82 4.43
CA LYS A 43 5.12 -14.05 4.74
C LYS A 43 4.67 -13.10 5.85
N GLU A 44 3.55 -12.43 5.64
CA GLU A 44 2.86 -11.75 6.72
C GLU A 44 2.17 -12.79 7.61
N ALA A 45 2.17 -12.60 8.94
CA ALA A 45 1.53 -13.50 9.88
C ALA A 45 0.07 -13.85 9.51
N SER A 46 -0.69 -12.87 9.02
CA SER A 46 -2.10 -13.02 8.64
C SER A 46 -2.31 -13.50 7.19
N ALA A 47 -1.26 -13.59 6.38
CA ALA A 47 -1.38 -13.97 4.98
C ALA A 47 -1.48 -15.49 4.82
N LYS A 48 -2.35 -15.93 3.90
CA LYS A 48 -2.51 -17.35 3.57
C LYS A 48 -1.29 -17.91 2.82
N GLN A 49 -0.73 -17.11 1.92
CA GLN A 49 0.43 -17.47 1.09
C GLN A 49 1.58 -16.49 1.34
N PRO A 50 2.84 -16.94 1.21
CA PRO A 50 3.98 -16.04 1.23
C PRO A 50 4.06 -15.27 -0.10
N THR A 51 4.84 -14.19 -0.11
CA THR A 51 5.06 -13.31 -1.26
C THR A 51 6.55 -13.23 -1.55
N THR A 52 6.91 -13.36 -2.83
CA THR A 52 8.26 -13.10 -3.30
C THR A 52 8.44 -11.60 -3.47
N PHE A 53 9.52 -11.04 -2.92
CA PHE A 53 9.93 -9.67 -3.12
C PHE A 53 11.19 -9.67 -4.00
N GLY A 54 11.20 -8.88 -5.08
CA GLY A 54 12.26 -8.91 -6.07
C GLY A 54 13.64 -8.52 -5.53
N ASN A 55 13.68 -7.74 -4.45
CA ASN A 55 14.85 -7.51 -3.62
C ASN A 55 14.48 -6.96 -2.24
N GLN A 56 15.50 -6.75 -1.40
CA GLN A 56 15.35 -6.19 -0.06
C GLN A 56 14.69 -4.81 -0.05
N CYS A 57 14.97 -3.95 -1.04
CA CYS A 57 14.38 -2.62 -1.11
C CYS A 57 12.86 -2.69 -1.31
N VAL A 58 12.39 -3.58 -2.18
CA VAL A 58 10.95 -3.78 -2.43
C VAL A 58 10.25 -4.31 -1.18
N LEU A 59 10.91 -5.23 -0.46
CA LEU A 59 10.42 -5.75 0.82
C LEU A 59 10.33 -4.66 1.90
N ASP A 60 11.32 -3.77 1.99
CA ASP A 60 11.30 -2.64 2.92
C ASP A 60 10.18 -1.64 2.59
N ASN A 61 10.00 -1.33 1.30
CA ASN A 61 8.91 -0.48 0.82
C ASN A 61 7.55 -1.09 1.15
N TYR A 62 7.39 -2.41 1.00
CA TYR A 62 6.16 -3.08 1.40
C TYR A 62 5.89 -2.95 2.89
N LYS A 63 6.91 -3.15 3.74
CA LYS A 63 6.78 -2.97 5.20
C LYS A 63 6.36 -1.53 5.53
N CYS A 64 6.97 -0.55 4.86
CA CYS A 64 6.61 0.86 4.97
C CYS A 64 5.15 1.13 4.57
N GLU A 65 4.75 0.73 3.35
CA GLU A 65 3.43 0.97 2.78
C GLU A 65 2.33 0.27 3.58
N SER A 66 2.57 -0.95 4.02
CA SER A 66 1.55 -1.74 4.69
C SER A 66 1.53 -1.58 6.21
N GLY A 67 2.63 -1.14 6.82
CA GLY A 67 2.80 -1.14 8.28
C GLY A 67 2.87 -2.55 8.88
N LYS A 68 3.02 -3.57 8.04
CA LYS A 68 2.99 -4.98 8.45
C LYS A 68 4.39 -5.50 8.74
N THR A 69 4.44 -6.44 9.69
CA THR A 69 5.64 -7.23 9.92
C THR A 69 5.62 -8.47 9.03
N LEU A 70 6.72 -8.69 8.32
CA LEU A 70 6.94 -9.86 7.48
C LEU A 70 7.98 -10.77 8.11
N GLU A 71 7.67 -12.06 8.19
CA GLU A 71 8.62 -13.11 8.52
C GLU A 71 9.34 -13.56 7.25
N ILE A 72 10.67 -13.65 7.30
CA ILE A 72 11.46 -14.16 6.18
C ILE A 72 11.37 -15.68 6.16
N VAL A 73 10.78 -16.22 5.09
CA VAL A 73 10.70 -17.67 4.86
C VAL A 73 11.97 -18.15 4.17
N ASN A 74 12.45 -17.40 3.18
CA ASN A 74 13.73 -17.63 2.52
C ASN A 74 14.37 -16.30 2.10
N ALA A 75 15.62 -16.07 2.48
CA ALA A 75 16.33 -14.81 2.27
C ALA A 75 17.05 -14.71 0.91
N LYS A 76 17.16 -15.81 0.15
CA LYS A 76 18.00 -15.89 -1.06
C LYS A 76 17.28 -16.51 -2.26
N ASP A 77 15.97 -16.73 -2.15
CA ASP A 77 15.19 -17.38 -3.18
C ASP A 77 13.74 -16.89 -3.17
N GLU A 78 13.05 -17.15 -4.27
CA GLU A 78 11.62 -16.92 -4.40
C GLU A 78 10.81 -17.82 -3.48
N CYS A 79 9.56 -17.43 -3.25
CA CYS A 79 8.58 -18.34 -2.70
C CYS A 79 8.24 -19.42 -3.73
N GLY A 80 8.36 -20.69 -3.35
CA GLY A 80 7.91 -21.79 -4.19
C GLY A 80 6.40 -21.80 -4.45
N GLY A 81 5.98 -22.53 -5.48
CA GLY A 81 4.58 -22.59 -5.93
C GLY A 81 4.14 -21.34 -6.70
N ASN A 82 2.83 -21.15 -6.88
CA ASN A 82 2.26 -19.97 -7.55
C ASN A 82 2.19 -18.75 -6.61
N ALA A 83 3.23 -18.53 -5.80
CA ALA A 83 3.30 -17.39 -4.91
C ALA A 83 3.36 -16.08 -5.74
N PRO A 84 2.74 -15.00 -5.26
CA PRO A 84 2.78 -13.73 -5.96
C PRO A 84 4.17 -13.11 -5.85
N VAL A 85 4.60 -12.44 -6.92
CA VAL A 85 5.88 -11.73 -6.98
C VAL A 85 5.62 -10.23 -6.97
N ARG A 86 6.37 -9.50 -6.14
CA ARG A 86 6.35 -8.04 -6.04
C ARG A 86 7.73 -7.50 -6.38
N LEU A 87 7.81 -6.62 -7.38
CA LEU A 87 9.03 -5.99 -7.89
C LEU A 87 9.12 -4.51 -7.54
#